data_AF-A0A2Z5K5S7-F1
#
_entry.id   AF-A0A2Z5K5S7-F1
#
_cell.length_a   1.000
_cell.length_b   1.000
_cell.length_c   1.000
_cell.angle_alpha   90.00
_cell.angle_beta   90.00
_cell.angle_gamma   90.00
#
_symmetry.space_group_name_H-M   'P 1'
#
loop_
_entity.id
_entity.type
_entity.pdbx_description
1 polymer ?
#
loop_
_entity_poly.entity_id
_entity_poly.type
_entity_poly.pdbx_seq_one_letter_code
_entity_poly.pdbx_strand_id
1 'polypeptide(L)'
;MTFVQLIECRTSRLDEMNRLMDRWVEQTKGKRTATHSVVAKDRADASHIVEIVEFPSYEDAMRNSGLPETDRIFQEMVALCDEEPTFTDLDVVRDEQLNAATARRFFELAPGQGDAPPLNDVFVEGYHDHDPANAQDVIGLDAVRREVEVWRGGFDFSFTVEDQLAQGDRVCTRWTWRGHHKGEFLGIPPTGKDVTMTGTTIHRCTPDGKIAEGWWQYDRLGLMQQLGALDPLEL
;
A
#
# COMPACT_ATOMS: atom_id res chain seq x y z
N MET A 1 -9.25 -13.67 -10.43
CA MET A 1 -8.96 -13.62 -8.99
C MET A 1 -7.50 -14.00 -8.84
N THR A 2 -6.79 -13.39 -7.88
CA THR A 2 -5.39 -13.75 -7.62
C THR A 2 -5.28 -15.24 -7.35
N PHE A 3 -4.24 -15.85 -7.92
CA PHE A 3 -3.98 -17.27 -7.82
C PHE A 3 -2.61 -17.50 -7.20
N VAL A 4 -2.51 -18.49 -6.32
CA VAL A 4 -1.26 -18.86 -5.66
C VAL A 4 -0.94 -20.30 -5.99
N GLN A 5 0.31 -20.58 -6.34
CA GLN A 5 0.84 -21.93 -6.42
C GLN A 5 1.79 -22.17 -5.25
N LEU A 6 1.53 -23.25 -4.50
CA LEU A 6 2.44 -23.76 -3.48
C LEU A 6 3.30 -24.87 -4.10
N ILE A 7 4.61 -24.74 -4.01
CA ILE A 7 5.58 -25.74 -4.45
C ILE A 7 6.34 -26.19 -3.21
N GLU A 8 6.20 -27.44 -2.82
CA GLU A 8 6.94 -27.98 -1.68
C GLU A 8 7.99 -28.97 -2.18
N CYS A 9 9.21 -28.81 -1.71
CA CYS A 9 10.31 -29.70 -2.04
C CYS A 9 11.12 -30.07 -0.81
N ARG A 10 11.65 -31.29 -0.82
CA ARG A 10 12.63 -31.75 0.16
C ARG A 10 13.98 -31.78 -0.52
N THR A 11 14.95 -31.02 -0.02
CA THR A 11 16.30 -30.98 -0.59
C THR A 11 17.36 -30.62 0.46
N SER A 12 18.46 -31.35 0.43
CA SER A 12 19.71 -30.98 1.11
C SER A 12 20.56 -29.95 0.33
N ARG A 13 20.17 -29.60 -0.89
CA ARG A 13 20.94 -28.80 -1.87
C ARG A 13 20.33 -27.41 -2.12
N LEU A 14 19.91 -26.73 -1.06
CA LEU A 14 19.23 -25.43 -1.15
C LEU A 14 20.03 -24.35 -1.92
N ASP A 15 21.35 -24.30 -1.76
CA ASP A 15 22.18 -23.31 -2.47
C ASP A 15 22.16 -23.52 -4.00
N GLU A 16 22.10 -24.77 -4.45
CA GLU A 16 21.97 -25.10 -5.88
C GLU A 16 20.57 -24.76 -6.39
N MET A 17 19.56 -25.00 -5.55
CA MET A 17 18.17 -24.64 -5.83
C MET A 17 18.01 -23.13 -6.00
N ASN A 18 18.58 -22.32 -5.10
CA ASN A 18 18.53 -20.86 -5.20
C ASN A 18 19.19 -20.36 -6.50
N ARG A 19 20.35 -20.90 -6.86
CA ARG A 19 21.01 -20.54 -8.13
C ARG A 19 20.19 -20.93 -9.35
N LEU A 20 19.41 -22.03 -9.26
CA LEU A 20 18.50 -22.44 -10.32
C LEU A 20 17.35 -21.43 -10.46
N MET A 21 16.75 -21.01 -9.35
CA MET A 21 15.71 -19.99 -9.33
C MET A 21 16.20 -18.62 -9.85
N ASP A 22 17.41 -18.21 -9.49
CA ASP A 22 18.01 -16.98 -10.03
C ASP A 22 18.13 -17.03 -11.56
N ARG A 23 18.53 -18.18 -12.12
CA ARG A 23 18.59 -18.38 -13.57
C ARG A 23 17.20 -18.33 -14.20
N TRP A 24 16.18 -18.86 -13.54
CA TRP A 24 14.79 -18.80 -14.00
C TRP A 24 14.30 -17.37 -14.11
N VAL A 25 14.53 -16.55 -13.08
CA VAL A 25 14.13 -15.14 -13.07
C VAL A 25 14.77 -14.38 -14.24
N GLU A 26 16.04 -14.66 -14.54
CA GLU A 26 16.71 -14.00 -15.67
C GLU A 26 16.22 -14.51 -17.03
N GLN A 27 16.08 -15.83 -17.21
CA GLN A 27 15.68 -16.43 -18.49
C GLN A 27 14.23 -16.15 -18.87
N THR A 28 13.35 -15.98 -17.89
CA THR A 28 11.93 -15.68 -18.11
C THR A 28 11.62 -14.19 -18.13
N LYS A 29 12.64 -13.32 -18.04
CA LYS A 29 12.47 -11.87 -18.03
C LYS A 29 11.70 -11.38 -19.26
N GLY A 30 10.64 -10.60 -19.01
CA GLY A 30 9.75 -10.09 -20.04
C GLY A 30 8.74 -11.11 -20.60
N LYS A 31 8.75 -12.35 -20.10
CA LYS A 31 7.80 -13.42 -20.49
C LYS A 31 6.97 -13.95 -19.33
N ARG A 32 7.57 -14.09 -18.14
CA ARG A 32 6.86 -14.58 -16.94
C ARG A 32 5.72 -13.66 -16.54
N THR A 33 4.71 -14.27 -15.95
CA THR A 33 3.53 -13.58 -15.40
C THR A 33 3.50 -13.60 -13.88
N ALA A 34 4.39 -14.37 -13.24
CA ALA A 34 4.57 -14.36 -11.79
C ALA A 34 4.91 -12.94 -11.32
N THR A 35 4.10 -12.43 -10.39
CA THR A 35 4.24 -11.06 -9.86
C THR A 35 5.02 -11.02 -8.56
N HIS A 36 5.01 -12.10 -7.79
CA HIS A 36 5.66 -12.23 -6.50
C HIS A 36 5.98 -13.71 -6.24
N SER A 37 7.12 -13.99 -5.61
CA SER A 37 7.48 -15.33 -5.13
C SER A 37 8.17 -15.21 -3.77
N VAL A 38 7.83 -16.12 -2.86
CA VAL A 38 8.46 -16.26 -1.54
C VAL A 38 8.95 -17.69 -1.39
N VAL A 39 10.26 -17.85 -1.19
CA VAL A 39 10.87 -19.15 -0.85
C VAL A 39 11.13 -19.18 0.65
N ALA A 40 10.52 -20.15 1.33
CA ALA A 40 10.62 -20.38 2.76
C ALA A 40 11.28 -21.73 3.04
N LYS A 41 12.10 -21.77 4.10
CA LYS A 41 12.64 -23.01 4.65
C LYS A 41 11.90 -23.33 5.95
N ASP A 42 11.40 -24.56 6.06
CA ASP A 42 10.76 -25.03 7.27
C ASP A 42 11.76 -24.99 8.44
N ARG A 43 11.30 -24.41 9.56
CA ARG A 43 12.10 -24.25 10.76
C ARG A 43 12.29 -25.57 11.51
N ALA A 44 11.29 -26.45 11.47
CA ALA A 44 11.33 -27.76 12.13
C ALA A 44 12.11 -28.78 11.29
N ASP A 45 12.15 -28.58 9.97
CA ASP A 45 12.83 -29.46 9.03
C ASP A 45 13.58 -28.65 7.97
N ALA A 46 14.89 -28.48 8.17
CA ALA A 46 15.71 -27.66 7.27
C ALA A 46 15.83 -28.22 5.84
N SER A 47 15.43 -29.47 5.60
CA SER A 47 15.36 -30.05 4.25
C SER A 47 14.09 -29.68 3.51
N HIS A 48 13.04 -29.28 4.23
CA HIS A 48 11.75 -28.95 3.66
C HIS A 48 11.69 -27.46 3.26
N ILE A 49 11.49 -27.21 1.98
CA ILE A 49 11.44 -25.90 1.36
C ILE A 49 10.06 -25.73 0.73
N VAL A 50 9.50 -24.55 0.89
CA VAL A 50 8.18 -24.18 0.37
C VAL A 50 8.35 -22.90 -0.44
N GLU A 51 8.00 -22.94 -1.71
CA GLU A 51 7.87 -21.76 -2.55
C GLU A 51 6.39 -21.42 -2.74
N ILE A 52 6.06 -20.14 -2.58
CA ILE A 52 4.73 -19.57 -2.77
C ILE A 52 4.84 -18.60 -3.93
N VAL A 53 4.18 -18.90 -5.06
CA VAL A 53 4.21 -18.07 -6.26
C VAL A 53 2.84 -17.45 -6.49
N GLU A 54 2.78 -16.14 -6.61
CA GLU A 54 1.56 -15.39 -6.90
C GLU A 54 1.45 -15.02 -8.38
N PHE A 55 0.25 -15.20 -8.91
CA PHE A 55 -0.14 -14.86 -10.27
C PHE A 55 -1.42 -14.01 -10.27
N PRO A 56 -1.60 -13.12 -11.27
CA PRO A 56 -2.84 -12.36 -11.39
C PRO A 56 -4.08 -13.24 -11.62
N SER A 57 -3.90 -14.42 -12.21
CA SER A 57 -4.95 -15.42 -12.44
C SER A 57 -4.39 -16.84 -12.64
N TYR A 58 -5.25 -17.85 -12.55
CA TYR A 58 -4.92 -19.23 -12.89
C TYR A 58 -4.45 -19.37 -14.36
N GLU A 59 -5.08 -18.66 -15.30
CA GLU A 59 -4.67 -18.67 -16.71
C GLU A 59 -3.26 -18.10 -16.89
N ASP A 60 -2.90 -17.09 -16.11
CA ASP A 60 -1.55 -16.54 -16.09
C ASP A 60 -0.54 -17.54 -15.52
N ALA A 61 -0.92 -18.29 -14.48
CA ALA A 61 -0.10 -19.38 -13.93
C ALA A 61 0.14 -20.47 -14.98
N MET A 62 -0.91 -20.93 -15.66
CA MET A 62 -0.78 -21.95 -16.71
C MET A 62 0.05 -21.47 -17.90
N ARG A 63 -0.09 -20.19 -18.29
CA ARG A 63 0.76 -19.58 -19.32
C ARG A 63 2.24 -19.55 -18.89
N ASN A 64 2.50 -19.29 -17.60
CA ASN A 64 3.86 -19.29 -17.05
C ASN A 64 4.47 -20.70 -17.01
N SER A 65 3.68 -21.70 -16.59
CA SER A 65 4.11 -23.10 -16.55
C SER A 65 4.38 -23.65 -17.95
N GLY A 66 3.59 -23.25 -18.95
CA GLY A 66 3.80 -23.65 -20.34
C GLY A 66 4.99 -22.99 -21.04
N LEU A 67 5.79 -22.17 -20.36
CA LEU A 67 7.03 -21.64 -20.94
C LEU A 67 8.09 -22.74 -21.02
N PRO A 68 8.75 -22.95 -22.18
CA PRO A 68 9.82 -23.94 -22.31
C PRO A 68 10.95 -23.76 -21.29
N GLU A 69 11.24 -22.51 -20.91
CA GLU A 69 12.21 -22.17 -19.88
C GLU A 69 11.77 -22.63 -18.48
N THR A 70 10.47 -22.55 -18.19
CA THR A 70 9.89 -23.01 -16.92
C THR A 70 9.92 -24.54 -16.84
N ASP A 71 9.52 -25.24 -17.92
CA ASP A 71 9.58 -26.71 -17.98
C ASP A 71 11.01 -27.25 -17.75
N ARG A 72 12.01 -26.62 -18.39
CA ARG A 72 13.41 -27.01 -18.21
C ARG A 72 13.86 -26.84 -16.77
N ILE A 73 13.53 -25.71 -16.16
CA ILE A 73 13.92 -25.41 -14.78
C ILE A 73 13.18 -26.30 -13.80
N PHE A 74 11.93 -26.64 -14.07
CA PHE A 74 11.20 -27.63 -13.30
C PHE A 74 11.91 -29.00 -13.31
N GLN A 75 12.40 -29.48 -14.45
CA GLN A 75 13.17 -30.73 -14.51
C GLN A 75 14.49 -30.65 -13.72
N GLU A 76 15.22 -29.52 -13.82
CA GLU A 76 16.43 -29.28 -13.02
C GLU A 76 16.10 -29.22 -11.52
N MET A 77 14.96 -28.64 -11.14
CA MET A 77 14.48 -28.55 -9.76
C MET A 77 14.18 -29.93 -9.20
N VAL A 78 13.40 -30.74 -9.90
CA VAL A 78 13.09 -32.13 -9.50
C VAL A 78 14.36 -32.94 -9.26
N ALA A 79 15.38 -32.77 -10.10
CA ALA A 79 16.67 -33.45 -9.93
C ALA A 79 17.47 -32.99 -8.70
N LEU A 80 17.18 -31.79 -8.18
CA LEU A 80 17.77 -31.24 -6.96
C LEU A 80 17.01 -31.67 -5.70
N CYS A 81 15.78 -32.19 -5.83
CA CYS A 81 15.00 -32.70 -4.72
C CYS A 81 15.42 -34.11 -4.32
N ASP A 82 15.32 -34.40 -3.02
CA ASP A 82 15.51 -35.73 -2.42
C ASP A 82 14.22 -36.58 -2.58
N GLU A 83 13.07 -35.93 -2.74
CA GLU A 83 11.75 -36.53 -2.99
C GLU A 83 11.02 -35.79 -4.12
N GLU A 84 9.96 -36.38 -4.68
CA GLU A 84 9.16 -35.72 -5.71
C GLU A 84 8.47 -34.48 -5.12
N PRO A 85 8.64 -33.28 -5.72
CA PRO A 85 8.03 -32.06 -5.21
C PRO A 85 6.50 -32.08 -5.40
N THR A 86 5.78 -31.46 -4.46
CA THR A 86 4.32 -31.31 -4.53
C THR A 86 3.93 -29.93 -5.06
N PHE A 87 2.83 -29.88 -5.80
CA PHE A 87 2.26 -28.66 -6.35
C PHE A 87 0.81 -28.54 -5.92
N THR A 88 0.47 -27.44 -5.27
CA THR A 88 -0.91 -27.15 -4.88
C THR A 88 -1.36 -25.84 -5.50
N ASP A 89 -2.41 -25.93 -6.30
CA ASP A 89 -3.06 -24.80 -6.96
C ASP A 89 -4.14 -24.22 -6.04
N LEU A 90 -4.02 -22.93 -5.69
CA LEU A 90 -4.84 -22.28 -4.68
C LEU A 90 -5.50 -21.00 -5.22
N ASP A 91 -6.83 -20.94 -5.11
CA ASP A 91 -7.57 -19.69 -5.27
C ASP A 91 -7.45 -18.85 -3.99
N VAL A 92 -7.00 -17.61 -4.13
CA VAL A 92 -6.93 -16.69 -2.98
C VAL A 92 -8.34 -16.27 -2.59
N VAL A 93 -8.80 -16.74 -1.43
CA VAL A 93 -10.12 -16.40 -0.87
C VAL A 93 -10.09 -15.06 -0.13
N ARG A 94 -8.98 -14.73 0.52
CA ARG A 94 -8.81 -13.50 1.31
C ARG A 94 -7.33 -13.08 1.35
N ASP A 95 -7.09 -11.81 1.08
CA ASP A 95 -5.78 -11.14 1.25
C ASP A 95 -6.01 -9.87 2.09
N GLU A 96 -5.45 -9.85 3.31
CA GLU A 96 -5.68 -8.79 4.29
C GLU A 96 -4.46 -7.88 4.44
N GLN A 97 -4.50 -6.73 3.78
CA GLN A 97 -3.52 -5.66 3.97
C GLN A 97 -3.91 -4.79 5.18
N LEU A 98 -3.71 -5.30 6.40
CA LEU A 98 -4.21 -4.68 7.63
C LEU A 98 -3.73 -3.24 7.84
N ASN A 99 -2.46 -2.94 7.58
CA ASN A 99 -1.93 -1.57 7.65
C ASN A 99 -2.62 -0.65 6.64
N ALA A 100 -2.88 -1.14 5.41
CA ALA A 100 -3.57 -0.37 4.39
C ALA A 100 -5.01 -0.06 4.80
N ALA A 101 -5.69 -1.03 5.43
CA ALA A 101 -7.02 -0.84 5.99
C ALA A 101 -7.02 0.23 7.10
N THR A 102 -6.07 0.21 8.03
CA THR A 102 -5.94 1.27 9.05
C THR A 102 -5.68 2.64 8.43
N ALA A 103 -4.75 2.73 7.46
CA ALA A 103 -4.47 3.98 6.76
C ALA A 103 -5.68 4.51 5.98
N ARG A 104 -6.48 3.63 5.36
CA ARG A 104 -7.73 3.99 4.67
C ARG A 104 -8.76 4.56 5.63
N ARG A 105 -8.85 3.96 6.83
CA ARG A 105 -9.80 4.35 7.85
C ARG A 105 -9.68 5.81 8.26
N PHE A 106 -8.46 6.35 8.28
CA PHE A 106 -8.25 7.78 8.52
C PHE A 106 -8.99 8.67 7.49
N PHE A 107 -8.86 8.38 6.20
CA PHE A 107 -9.51 9.17 5.13
C PHE A 107 -11.05 9.10 5.17
N GLU A 108 -11.60 8.02 5.72
CA GLU A 108 -13.05 7.87 5.96
C GLU A 108 -13.52 8.66 7.19
N LEU A 109 -12.67 8.75 8.22
CA LEU A 109 -13.00 9.39 9.49
C LEU A 109 -12.77 10.91 9.48
N ALA A 110 -11.75 11.38 8.77
CA ALA A 110 -11.41 12.80 8.73
C ALA A 110 -12.59 13.71 8.32
N PRO A 111 -13.47 13.33 7.38
CA PRO A 111 -14.64 14.14 7.04
C PRO A 111 -15.87 13.97 7.97
N GLY A 112 -15.84 13.01 8.91
CA GLY A 112 -16.99 12.71 9.80
C GLY A 112 -17.40 13.88 10.72
N GLN A 113 -18.56 13.79 11.37
CA GLN A 113 -19.03 14.80 12.33
C GLN A 113 -18.91 14.33 13.80
N GLY A 114 -18.71 15.27 14.74
CA GLY A 114 -18.74 15.05 16.19
C GLY A 114 -17.41 15.25 16.92
N ASP A 115 -17.45 15.38 18.26
CA ASP A 115 -16.26 15.44 19.13
C ASP A 115 -15.44 14.15 18.96
N ALA A 116 -14.12 14.27 18.80
CA ALA A 116 -13.24 13.19 18.35
C ALA A 116 -12.88 12.14 19.43
N PRO A 117 -13.32 10.87 19.25
CA PRO A 117 -12.50 9.72 19.68
C PRO A 117 -12.15 8.60 18.66
N PRO A 118 -12.47 8.58 17.35
CA PRO A 118 -12.08 7.44 16.50
C PRO A 118 -10.62 7.50 15.99
N LEU A 119 -9.93 8.64 16.12
CA LEU A 119 -8.52 8.73 15.71
C LEU A 119 -7.56 8.00 16.66
N ASN A 120 -7.95 7.74 17.92
CA ASN A 120 -7.12 6.98 18.88
C ASN A 120 -6.92 5.51 18.46
N ASP A 121 -7.87 4.97 17.71
CA ASP A 121 -7.81 3.59 17.20
C ASP A 121 -6.96 3.51 15.93
N VAL A 122 -6.70 4.65 15.29
CA VAL A 122 -5.98 4.76 14.02
C VAL A 122 -4.56 5.27 14.21
N PHE A 123 -4.34 6.23 15.09
CA PHE A 123 -3.06 6.89 15.34
C PHE A 123 -2.53 6.58 16.73
N VAL A 124 -1.21 6.61 16.89
CA VAL A 124 -0.57 6.66 18.20
C VAL A 124 -0.69 8.07 18.80
N GLU A 125 -0.62 8.17 20.13
CA GLU A 125 -0.71 9.46 20.83
C GLU A 125 0.39 10.44 20.39
N GLY A 126 1.62 9.93 20.21
CA GLY A 126 2.79 10.68 19.77
C GLY A 126 2.97 10.74 18.26
N TYR A 127 1.87 10.76 17.48
CA TYR A 127 1.93 10.83 16.03
C TYR A 127 2.74 12.03 15.53
N HIS A 128 3.49 11.83 14.45
CA HIS A 128 4.35 12.83 13.84
C HIS A 128 3.93 13.10 12.39
N ASP A 129 3.42 14.30 12.12
CA ASP A 129 2.96 14.71 10.80
C ASP A 129 3.96 15.62 10.09
N HIS A 130 4.35 15.21 8.89
CA HIS A 130 5.23 15.95 7.98
C HIS A 130 4.39 16.51 6.83
N ASP A 131 3.75 17.65 7.07
CA ASP A 131 3.03 18.40 6.03
C ASP A 131 3.87 19.61 5.56
N PRO A 132 4.30 19.66 4.28
CA PRO A 132 5.05 20.80 3.74
C PRO A 132 4.29 22.13 3.73
N ALA A 133 2.97 22.12 3.95
CA ALA A 133 2.18 23.34 4.14
C ALA A 133 2.40 23.99 5.52
N ASN A 134 2.95 23.25 6.49
CA ASN A 134 3.24 23.73 7.83
C ASN A 134 4.70 24.16 7.95
N ALA A 135 4.95 25.21 8.75
CA ALA A 135 6.31 25.71 8.98
C ALA A 135 7.16 24.77 9.85
N GLN A 136 6.49 23.93 10.65
CA GLN A 136 7.08 22.91 11.51
C GLN A 136 6.19 21.68 11.49
N ASP A 137 6.80 20.52 11.74
CA ASP A 137 6.08 19.27 11.87
C ASP A 137 5.07 19.33 13.02
N VAL A 138 3.95 18.62 12.83
CA VAL A 138 2.87 18.58 13.83
C VAL A 138 3.05 17.34 14.68
N ILE A 139 3.18 17.56 15.99
CA ILE A 139 3.41 16.49 16.96
C ILE A 139 2.20 16.29 17.85
N GLY A 140 1.78 15.04 17.95
CA GLY A 140 0.77 14.58 18.88
C GLY A 140 -0.65 14.61 18.31
N LEU A 141 -1.46 13.65 18.75
CA LEU A 141 -2.80 13.43 18.23
C LEU A 141 -3.75 14.61 18.46
N ASP A 142 -3.58 15.35 19.56
CA ASP A 142 -4.35 16.57 19.82
C ASP A 142 -4.08 17.67 18.81
N ALA A 143 -2.86 17.74 18.26
CA ALA A 143 -2.54 18.71 17.22
C ALA A 143 -3.19 18.32 15.89
N VAL A 144 -3.18 17.03 15.52
CA VAL A 144 -3.91 16.51 14.36
C VAL A 144 -5.41 16.78 14.46
N ARG A 145 -6.01 16.56 15.63
CA ARG A 145 -7.44 16.86 15.86
C ARG A 145 -7.75 18.33 15.55
N ARG A 146 -6.92 19.26 16.04
CA ARG A 146 -7.10 20.69 15.77
C ARG A 146 -7.02 21.01 14.28
N GLU A 147 -6.09 20.40 13.56
CA GLU A 147 -5.99 20.60 12.11
C GLU A 147 -7.22 20.06 11.36
N VAL A 148 -7.68 18.86 11.69
CA VAL A 148 -8.91 18.30 11.12
C VAL A 148 -10.10 19.23 11.36
N GLU A 149 -10.23 19.80 12.56
CA GLU A 149 -11.29 20.78 12.86
C GLU A 149 -11.14 22.10 12.09
N VAL A 150 -9.92 22.58 11.85
CA VAL A 150 -9.69 23.75 10.97
C VAL A 150 -10.21 23.46 9.56
N TRP A 151 -9.90 22.28 9.01
CA TRP A 151 -10.39 21.86 7.69
C TRP A 151 -11.91 21.69 7.65
N ARG A 152 -12.52 21.09 8.68
CA ARG A 152 -13.99 20.94 8.80
C ARG A 152 -14.72 22.27 9.00
N GLY A 153 -14.07 23.24 9.62
CA GLY A 153 -14.56 24.60 9.75
C GLY A 153 -14.63 25.32 8.40
N GLY A 154 -13.57 25.20 7.60
CA GLY A 154 -13.50 25.81 6.26
C GLY A 154 -14.35 25.10 5.21
N PHE A 155 -14.46 23.77 5.27
CA PHE A 155 -15.04 22.96 4.20
C PHE A 155 -15.98 21.87 4.70
N ASP A 156 -17.06 21.62 3.96
CA ASP A 156 -17.67 20.30 3.92
C ASP A 156 -16.93 19.47 2.88
N PHE A 157 -16.25 18.41 3.28
CA PHE A 157 -15.36 17.68 2.37
C PHE A 157 -15.51 16.16 2.43
N SER A 158 -14.82 15.49 1.51
CA SER A 158 -14.67 14.03 1.50
C SER A 158 -13.36 13.65 0.81
N PHE A 159 -12.87 12.44 1.10
CA PHE A 159 -11.78 11.81 0.37
C PHE A 159 -12.30 10.64 -0.45
N THR A 160 -11.78 10.49 -1.66
CA THR A 160 -11.82 9.25 -2.44
C THR A 160 -10.43 8.66 -2.43
N VAL A 161 -10.27 7.44 -1.90
CA VAL A 161 -9.01 6.69 -1.94
C VAL A 161 -8.91 6.02 -3.31
N GLU A 162 -8.02 6.54 -4.15
CA GLU A 162 -7.84 6.12 -5.54
C GLU A 162 -6.96 4.87 -5.64
N ASP A 163 -5.94 4.78 -4.78
CA ASP A 163 -4.99 3.67 -4.77
C ASP A 163 -4.29 3.55 -3.41
N GLN A 164 -3.86 2.33 -3.05
CA GLN A 164 -3.06 2.07 -1.85
C GLN A 164 -2.01 1.00 -2.09
N LEU A 165 -0.77 1.32 -1.73
CA LEU A 165 0.38 0.42 -1.81
C LEU A 165 0.94 0.24 -0.40
N ALA A 166 1.00 -1.00 0.08
CA ALA A 166 1.58 -1.33 1.38
C ALA A 166 2.87 -2.12 1.21
N GLN A 167 3.91 -1.76 1.96
CA GLN A 167 5.16 -2.49 2.01
C GLN A 167 5.74 -2.40 3.42
N GLY A 168 5.88 -3.54 4.10
CA GLY A 168 6.33 -3.59 5.48
C GLY A 168 5.43 -2.76 6.41
N ASP A 169 6.03 -1.80 7.10
CA ASP A 169 5.33 -0.89 8.01
C ASP A 169 4.81 0.38 7.32
N ARG A 170 4.90 0.51 5.99
CA ARG A 170 4.51 1.74 5.28
C ARG A 170 3.33 1.51 4.35
N VAL A 171 2.47 2.52 4.26
CA VAL A 171 1.34 2.58 3.33
C VAL A 171 1.37 3.90 2.59
N CYS A 172 1.47 3.85 1.27
CA CYS A 172 1.25 4.99 0.39
C CYS A 172 -0.21 5.00 -0.08
N THR A 173 -0.93 6.08 0.19
CA THR A 173 -2.33 6.27 -0.23
C THR A 173 -2.41 7.44 -1.19
N ARG A 174 -2.88 7.20 -2.42
CA ARG A 174 -3.23 8.24 -3.38
C ARG A 174 -4.71 8.55 -3.27
N TRP A 175 -5.06 9.83 -3.21
CA TRP A 175 -6.41 10.26 -2.93
C TRP A 175 -6.82 11.50 -3.73
N THR A 176 -8.12 11.62 -3.94
CA THR A 176 -8.79 12.83 -4.41
C THR A 176 -9.61 13.40 -3.26
N TRP A 177 -9.38 14.66 -2.91
CA TRP A 177 -10.16 15.39 -1.92
C TRP A 177 -11.10 16.35 -2.64
N ARG A 178 -12.36 16.39 -2.20
CA ARG A 178 -13.39 17.30 -2.72
C ARG A 178 -14.01 18.04 -1.56
N GLY A 179 -14.13 19.35 -1.67
CA GLY A 179 -14.69 20.18 -0.61
C GLY A 179 -15.55 21.32 -1.12
N HIS A 180 -16.58 21.66 -0.36
CA HIS A 180 -17.39 22.86 -0.51
C HIS A 180 -16.92 23.92 0.48
N HIS A 181 -16.44 25.06 -0.01
CA HIS A 181 -15.87 26.13 0.84
C HIS A 181 -16.97 26.93 1.54
N LYS A 182 -17.25 26.59 2.80
CA LYS A 182 -18.38 27.09 3.59
C LYS A 182 -18.00 28.03 4.73
N GLY A 183 -16.74 28.01 5.17
CA GLY A 183 -16.25 28.81 6.29
C GLY A 183 -15.01 29.60 5.91
N GLU A 184 -14.50 30.40 6.84
CA GLU A 184 -13.19 31.03 6.65
C GLU A 184 -12.09 29.97 6.68
N PHE A 185 -11.16 30.04 5.74
CA PHE A 185 -10.03 29.14 5.69
C PHE A 185 -8.74 29.90 5.39
N LEU A 186 -7.79 29.86 6.34
CA LEU A 186 -6.53 30.63 6.28
C LEU A 186 -6.74 32.12 5.95
N GLY A 187 -7.76 32.74 6.54
CA GLY A 187 -8.10 34.15 6.31
C GLY A 187 -8.84 34.43 5.00
N ILE A 188 -9.17 33.40 4.20
CA ILE A 188 -9.99 33.53 3.00
C ILE A 188 -11.46 33.38 3.41
N PRO A 189 -12.33 34.38 3.19
CA PRO A 189 -13.76 34.28 3.48
C PRO A 189 -14.43 33.14 2.68
N PRO A 190 -15.56 32.60 3.17
CA PRO A 190 -16.27 31.51 2.50
C PRO A 190 -16.70 31.91 1.08
N THR A 191 -16.18 31.21 0.09
CA THR A 191 -16.44 31.52 -1.33
C THR A 191 -17.65 30.81 -1.89
N GLY A 192 -18.18 29.79 -1.19
CA GLY A 192 -19.28 28.94 -1.66
C GLY A 192 -18.91 28.08 -2.88
N LYS A 193 -17.62 27.92 -3.18
CA LYS A 193 -17.14 27.16 -4.35
C LYS A 193 -16.93 25.70 -3.97
N ASP A 194 -17.27 24.82 -4.89
CA ASP A 194 -16.79 23.45 -4.88
C ASP A 194 -15.38 23.40 -5.47
N VAL A 195 -14.47 22.79 -4.71
CA VAL A 195 -13.06 22.71 -5.03
C VAL A 195 -12.57 21.28 -4.94
N THR A 196 -11.52 20.96 -5.68
CA THR A 196 -10.92 19.63 -5.69
C THR A 196 -9.40 19.75 -5.62
N MET A 197 -8.76 18.86 -4.88
CA MET A 197 -7.31 18.68 -4.93
C MET A 197 -6.97 17.20 -4.91
N THR A 198 -5.82 16.85 -5.48
CA THR A 198 -5.28 15.49 -5.42
C THR A 198 -4.05 15.47 -4.55
N GLY A 199 -3.79 14.33 -3.94
CA GLY A 199 -2.60 14.14 -3.12
C GLY A 199 -2.21 12.70 -2.94
N THR A 200 -1.08 12.54 -2.28
CA THR A 200 -0.54 11.27 -1.83
C THR A 200 -0.01 11.45 -0.42
N THR A 201 -0.31 10.48 0.44
CA THR A 201 0.20 10.44 1.82
C THR A 201 0.89 9.12 2.05
N ILE A 202 2.09 9.14 2.63
CA ILE A 202 2.74 7.93 3.14
C ILE A 202 2.52 7.90 4.64
N HIS A 203 1.97 6.81 5.16
CA HIS A 203 1.86 6.55 6.59
C HIS A 203 2.85 5.46 6.99
N ARG A 204 3.52 5.63 8.12
CA ARG A 204 4.26 4.56 8.81
C ARG A 204 3.42 4.05 9.98
N CYS A 205 3.23 2.74 10.02
CA CYS A 205 2.49 2.02 11.05
C CYS A 205 3.42 1.43 12.11
N THR A 206 2.90 1.24 13.31
CA THR A 206 3.52 0.46 14.38
C THR A 206 3.29 -1.04 14.17
N PRO A 207 3.99 -1.92 14.92
CA PRO A 207 3.76 -3.37 14.84
C PRO A 207 2.32 -3.80 15.17
N ASP A 208 1.59 -3.02 15.98
CA ASP A 208 0.16 -3.22 16.29
C ASP A 208 -0.78 -2.57 15.28
N GLY A 209 -0.26 -1.97 14.20
CA GLY A 209 -1.03 -1.49 13.05
C GLY A 209 -1.54 -0.06 13.16
N LYS A 210 -1.16 0.71 14.19
CA LYS A 210 -1.51 2.13 14.34
C LYS A 210 -0.55 3.03 13.58
N ILE A 211 -1.03 4.15 13.08
CA ILE A 211 -0.23 5.14 12.36
C ILE A 211 0.62 5.94 13.36
N ALA A 212 1.94 5.91 13.17
CA ALA A 212 2.91 6.63 13.98
C ALA A 212 3.44 7.91 13.30
N GLU A 213 3.43 7.95 11.97
CA GLU A 213 4.03 9.04 11.22
C GLU A 213 3.40 9.18 9.84
N GLY A 214 3.31 10.40 9.31
CA GLY A 214 2.73 10.66 8.00
C GLY A 214 3.49 11.71 7.20
N TRP A 215 3.66 11.50 5.90
CA TRP A 215 4.26 12.45 4.96
C TRP A 215 3.27 12.81 3.87
N TRP A 216 2.94 14.09 3.76
CA TRP A 216 1.92 14.59 2.84
C TRP A 216 2.53 15.26 1.62
N GLN A 217 1.93 15.02 0.44
CA GLN A 217 2.22 15.72 -0.80
C GLN A 217 0.92 15.93 -1.58
N TYR A 218 0.50 17.17 -1.79
CA TYR A 218 -0.81 17.46 -2.40
C TYR A 218 -0.85 18.83 -3.08
N ASP A 219 -1.85 19.03 -3.95
CA ASP A 219 -2.00 20.25 -4.74
C ASP A 219 -2.57 21.43 -3.94
N ARG A 220 -1.78 21.91 -2.96
CA ARG A 220 -2.14 23.08 -2.14
C ARG A 220 -2.26 24.34 -2.99
N LEU A 221 -1.38 24.50 -3.98
CA LEU A 221 -1.36 25.66 -4.86
C LEU A 221 -2.65 25.73 -5.69
N GLY A 222 -3.04 24.63 -6.34
CA GLY A 222 -4.27 24.54 -7.12
C GLY A 222 -5.52 24.74 -6.28
N LEU A 223 -5.52 24.31 -5.00
CA LEU A 223 -6.60 24.67 -4.07
C LEU A 223 -6.67 26.20 -3.87
N MET A 224 -5.54 26.85 -3.54
CA MET A 224 -5.51 28.31 -3.32
C MET A 224 -5.95 29.10 -4.56
N GLN A 225 -5.60 28.64 -5.76
CA GLN A 225 -6.09 29.22 -7.03
C GLN A 225 -7.61 29.13 -7.15
N GLN A 226 -8.21 27.96 -6.87
CA GLN A 226 -9.66 27.79 -6.93
C GLN A 226 -10.40 28.68 -5.92
N LEU A 227 -9.82 28.90 -4.75
CA LEU A 227 -10.33 29.83 -3.73
C LEU A 227 -10.16 31.31 -4.11
N GLY A 228 -9.40 31.62 -5.16
CA GLY A 228 -9.13 33.00 -5.58
C GLY A 228 -8.13 33.73 -4.68
N ALA A 229 -7.26 33.00 -3.99
CA ALA A 229 -6.25 33.56 -3.09
C ALA A 229 -4.95 33.95 -3.80
N LEU A 230 -4.85 33.68 -5.11
CA LEU A 230 -3.69 34.01 -5.93
C LEU A 230 -4.14 34.91 -7.07
N ASP A 231 -3.33 35.93 -7.34
CA ASP A 231 -3.50 36.78 -8.51
C ASP A 231 -3.29 35.96 -9.79
N PRO A 232 -3.98 36.29 -10.90
CA PRO A 232 -3.68 35.70 -12.19
C PRO A 232 -2.20 35.91 -12.51
N LEU A 233 -1.50 34.83 -12.90
CA LEU A 233 -0.15 34.97 -13.45
C LEU A 233 -0.27 35.82 -14.73
N GLU A 234 0.32 37.00 -14.73
CA GLU A 234 0.58 37.74 -15.97
C GLU A 234 1.62 36.93 -16.77
N LEU A 235 1.18 36.28 -17.84
CA LEU A 235 2.01 35.56 -18.81
C LEU A 235 2.35 36.43 -20.01
#